data_AF-A0A3B9ZJJ5-F1
#
_entry.id   AF-A0A3B9ZJJ5-F1
#
_cell.length_a   1.000
_cell.length_b   1.000
_cell.length_c   1.000
_cell.angle_alpha   90.00
_cell.angle_beta   90.00
_cell.angle_gamma   90.00
#
_symmetry.space_group_name_H-M   'P 1'
#
loop_
_entity.id
_entity.type
_entity.pdbx_description
1 polymer ?
#
loop_
_entity_poly.entity_id
_entity_poly.type
_entity_poly.pdbx_seq_one_letter_code
_entity_poly.pdbx_strand_id
1 'polypeptide(L)'
;MKKVALLGIAFSFITALAFAQAPTPVAEVETLKGDIIDNMCSGAQKPEALAEFVKTHTKQCALSPDCQASGYSILVDGKLVKLDKESTSKVVEFLNKEDSTLQAVVTGNKVGEELNVASIENQ
;
A
#
# COMPACT_ATOMS: atom_id res chain seq x y z
N MET A 1 -23.28 -59.40 -47.12
CA MET A 1 -24.19 -59.40 -45.96
C MET A 1 -23.48 -58.72 -44.79
N LYS A 2 -24.13 -57.72 -44.15
CA LYS A 2 -23.80 -57.09 -42.84
C LYS A 2 -22.42 -56.37 -42.79
N LYS A 3 -22.30 -55.06 -43.04
CA LYS A 3 -22.56 -53.89 -42.15
C LYS A 3 -22.14 -54.06 -40.69
N VAL A 4 -21.42 -53.03 -40.20
CA VAL A 4 -21.11 -52.64 -38.80
C VAL A 4 -19.96 -53.48 -38.21
N ALA A 5 -18.85 -52.94 -37.67
CA ALA A 5 -18.84 -51.98 -36.57
C ALA A 5 -17.43 -51.44 -36.24
N LEU A 6 -17.43 -50.14 -35.89
CA LEU A 6 -16.68 -49.50 -34.79
C LEU A 6 -15.17 -49.22 -34.85
N LEU A 7 -14.87 -47.90 -34.92
CA LEU A 7 -14.06 -47.07 -34.00
C LEU A 7 -12.69 -47.65 -33.57
N GLY A 8 -11.53 -47.06 -33.87
CA GLY A 8 -11.22 -45.63 -33.99
C GLY A 8 -10.74 -45.06 -32.65
N ILE A 9 -9.52 -45.43 -32.20
CA ILE A 9 -8.82 -44.73 -31.11
C ILE A 9 -7.32 -44.67 -31.48
N ALA A 10 -6.91 -43.55 -32.06
CA ALA A 10 -5.51 -43.14 -32.15
C ALA A 10 -5.27 -42.16 -30.99
N PHE A 11 -4.61 -42.64 -29.92
CA PHE A 11 -4.22 -41.79 -28.79
C PHE A 11 -2.85 -41.19 -29.10
N SER A 12 -2.84 -39.99 -29.69
CA SER A 12 -1.63 -39.17 -29.83
C SER A 12 -1.33 -38.50 -28.49
N PHE A 13 -0.27 -38.94 -27.83
CA PHE A 13 0.33 -38.24 -26.69
C PHE A 13 1.00 -36.95 -27.18
N ILE A 14 0.33 -35.81 -27.03
CA ILE A 14 0.95 -34.49 -27.12
C ILE A 14 1.18 -34.02 -25.68
N THR A 15 2.40 -34.20 -25.19
CA THR A 15 2.87 -33.58 -23.94
C THR A 15 3.01 -32.08 -24.15
N ALA A 16 2.00 -31.32 -23.74
CA ALA A 16 2.09 -29.88 -23.58
C ALA A 16 2.84 -29.58 -22.27
N LEU A 17 4.08 -29.10 -22.39
CA LEU A 17 4.78 -28.41 -21.30
C LEU A 17 4.07 -27.08 -21.05
N ALA A 18 3.12 -27.07 -20.11
CA ALA A 18 2.55 -25.84 -19.58
C ALA A 18 3.61 -25.17 -18.70
N PHE A 19 4.26 -24.13 -19.23
CA PHE A 19 5.03 -23.20 -18.41
C PHE A 19 4.06 -22.48 -17.48
N ALA A 20 4.09 -22.84 -16.20
CA ALA A 20 3.47 -22.06 -15.13
C ALA A 20 4.25 -20.75 -14.95
N GLN A 21 3.93 -19.74 -15.76
CA GLN A 21 4.33 -18.37 -15.45
C GLN A 21 3.51 -17.95 -14.23
N ALA A 22 4.13 -17.95 -13.06
CA ALA A 22 3.56 -17.30 -11.89
C ALA A 22 3.26 -15.85 -12.29
N PRO A 23 2.03 -15.34 -12.08
CA PRO A 23 1.74 -13.94 -12.36
C PRO A 23 2.69 -13.09 -11.52
N THR A 24 3.57 -12.34 -12.16
CA THR A 24 4.30 -11.26 -11.50
C THR A 24 3.25 -10.34 -10.88
N PRO A 25 3.28 -10.09 -9.56
CA PRO A 25 2.36 -9.15 -8.94
C PRO A 25 2.50 -7.83 -9.67
N VAL A 26 1.44 -7.42 -10.38
CA VAL A 26 1.38 -6.08 -10.95
C VAL A 26 1.24 -5.17 -9.74
N ALA A 27 2.26 -4.36 -9.47
CA ALA A 27 2.21 -3.38 -8.40
C ALA A 27 1.01 -2.46 -8.67
N GLU A 28 -0.03 -2.56 -7.83
CA GLU A 28 -1.22 -1.72 -7.95
C GLU A 28 -0.87 -0.33 -7.45
N VAL A 29 -0.93 0.67 -8.32
CA VAL A 29 -0.69 2.06 -7.94
C VAL A 29 -1.96 2.60 -7.28
N GLU A 30 -1.84 3.04 -6.03
CA GLU A 30 -2.91 3.67 -5.27
C GLU A 30 -2.57 5.15 -5.01
N THR A 31 -3.58 6.01 -5.09
CA THR A 31 -3.52 7.41 -4.66
C THR A 31 -4.48 7.61 -3.50
N LEU A 32 -3.95 8.04 -2.37
CA LEU A 32 -4.64 8.21 -1.10
C LEU A 32 -4.61 9.68 -0.70
N LYS A 33 -5.75 10.23 -0.28
CA LYS A 33 -5.89 11.60 0.20
C LYS A 33 -6.33 11.59 1.65
N GLY A 34 -5.53 12.15 2.55
CA GLY A 34 -5.78 12.06 3.99
C GLY A 34 -4.67 12.71 4.83
N ASP A 35 -4.63 12.35 6.11
CA ASP A 35 -3.69 12.92 7.07
C ASP A 35 -2.51 11.97 7.35
N ILE A 36 -1.29 12.46 7.17
CA ILE A 36 -0.06 11.77 7.59
C ILE A 36 0.02 11.77 9.12
N ILE A 37 0.29 10.60 9.69
CA ILE A 37 0.47 10.40 11.13
C ILE A 37 1.56 9.36 11.39
N ASP A 38 2.39 9.56 12.40
CA ASP A 38 3.40 8.57 12.77
C ASP A 38 2.77 7.34 13.46
N ASN A 39 3.44 6.19 13.31
CA ASN A 39 2.92 4.90 13.80
C ASN A 39 2.91 4.82 15.33
N MET A 40 3.79 5.54 16.02
CA MET A 40 3.80 5.59 17.48
C MET A 40 2.56 6.31 18.02
N CYS A 41 2.27 7.51 17.53
CA CYS A 41 1.12 8.29 17.97
C CYS A 41 -0.19 7.61 17.57
N SER A 42 -0.32 7.12 16.34
CA SER A 42 -1.52 6.42 15.88
C SER A 42 -1.75 5.10 16.63
N GLY A 43 -0.69 4.33 16.90
CA GLY A 43 -0.77 3.09 17.69
C GLY A 43 -1.14 3.30 19.17
N ALA A 44 -0.93 4.50 19.71
CA ALA A 44 -1.35 4.87 21.05
C ALA A 44 -2.84 5.27 21.14
N GLN A 45 -3.51 5.47 20.00
CA GLN A 45 -4.92 5.85 19.96
C GLN A 45 -5.82 4.64 19.70
N LYS A 46 -7.07 4.75 20.17
CA LYS A 46 -8.13 3.83 19.74
C LYS A 46 -8.58 4.21 18.32
N PRO A 47 -9.00 3.24 17.48
CA PRO A 47 -9.45 3.51 16.12
C PRO A 47 -10.52 4.61 16.03
N GLU A 48 -11.46 4.64 16.98
CA GLU A 48 -12.57 5.60 17.00
C GLU A 48 -12.12 7.03 17.38
N ALA A 49 -10.96 7.16 18.03
CA ALA A 49 -10.40 8.43 18.46
C ALA A 49 -9.41 9.03 17.44
N LEU A 50 -8.93 8.25 16.48
CA LEU A 50 -7.91 8.67 15.50
C LEU A 50 -8.33 9.91 14.71
N ALA A 51 -9.57 9.94 14.23
CA ALA A 51 -10.09 11.04 13.41
C ALA A 51 -10.14 12.38 14.15
N GLU A 52 -10.35 12.36 15.47
CA GLU A 52 -10.30 13.59 16.28
C GLU A 52 -8.88 13.91 16.72
N PHE A 53 -8.08 12.89 17.07
CA PHE A 53 -6.69 13.06 17.47
C PHE A 53 -5.85 13.73 16.38
N VAL A 54 -6.01 13.30 15.12
CA VAL A 54 -5.18 13.79 14.01
C VAL A 54 -5.33 15.31 13.80
N LYS A 55 -6.49 15.89 14.13
CA LYS A 55 -6.75 17.34 14.06
C LYS A 55 -5.87 18.15 15.03
N THR A 56 -5.36 17.50 16.08
CA THR A 56 -4.48 18.10 17.08
C THR A 56 -3.01 17.72 16.88
N HIS A 57 -2.74 16.80 15.95
CA HIS A 57 -1.40 16.34 15.66
C HIS A 57 -0.63 17.39 14.87
N THR A 58 0.64 17.60 15.22
CA THR A 58 1.45 18.68 14.63
C THR A 58 2.60 18.11 13.82
N LYS A 59 3.02 18.87 12.80
CA LYS A 59 4.20 18.56 11.98
C LYS A 59 5.45 18.37 12.84
N GLN A 60 5.60 19.17 13.90
CA GLN A 60 6.72 19.05 14.84
C GLN A 60 6.70 17.71 15.59
N CYS A 61 5.52 17.23 16.00
CA CYS A 61 5.38 15.92 16.64
C CYS A 61 5.81 14.81 15.68
N ALA A 62 5.23 14.82 14.47
CA ALA A 62 5.53 13.84 13.42
C ALA A 62 7.02 13.79 13.05
N LEU A 63 7.74 14.92 13.16
CA LEU A 63 9.18 15.03 12.87
C LEU A 63 10.09 14.70 14.07
N SER A 64 9.55 14.37 15.24
CA SER A 64 10.38 13.98 16.39
C SER A 64 11.14 12.66 16.10
N PRO A 65 12.33 12.43 16.71
CA PRO A 65 13.13 11.24 16.42
C PRO A 65 12.38 9.91 16.64
N ASP A 66 11.56 9.83 17.69
CA ASP A 66 10.78 8.63 18.00
C ASP A 66 9.67 8.39 16.97
N CYS A 67 9.00 9.46 16.52
CA CYS A 67 7.99 9.39 15.46
C CYS A 67 8.61 8.92 14.13
N GLN A 68 9.77 9.49 13.74
CA GLN A 68 10.50 9.06 12.55
C GLN A 68 10.90 7.57 12.64
N ALA A 69 11.41 7.13 13.78
CA ALA A 69 11.82 5.75 13.99
C ALA A 69 10.64 4.76 13.93
N SER A 70 9.43 5.21 14.29
CA SER A 70 8.21 4.39 14.21
C SER A 70 7.69 4.19 12.79
N GLY A 71 8.10 5.05 11.85
CA GLY A 71 7.53 5.13 10.51
C GLY A 71 6.17 5.83 10.50
N TYR A 72 5.51 5.83 9.35
CA TYR A 72 4.30 6.63 9.12
C TYR A 72 3.16 5.81 8.53
N SER A 73 1.96 6.35 8.68
CA SER A 73 0.71 5.93 8.05
C SER A 73 0.00 7.14 7.47
N ILE A 74 -0.94 6.89 6.56
CA ILE A 74 -1.94 7.88 6.14
C ILE A 74 -3.32 7.45 6.63
N LEU A 75 -4.02 8.36 7.30
CA LEU A 75 -5.41 8.16 7.73
C LEU A 75 -6.34 8.62 6.61
N VAL A 76 -7.07 7.69 6.00
CA VAL A 76 -8.06 7.95 4.95
C VAL A 76 -9.40 7.40 5.39
N ASP A 77 -10.42 8.25 5.47
CA ASP A 77 -11.79 7.86 5.85
C ASP A 77 -11.84 7.00 7.13
N GLY A 78 -11.02 7.36 8.13
CA GLY A 78 -10.95 6.66 9.42
C GLY A 78 -10.14 5.35 9.40
N LYS A 79 -9.48 5.02 8.29
CA LYS A 79 -8.62 3.83 8.16
C LYS A 79 -7.17 4.23 8.03
N LEU A 80 -6.29 3.58 8.78
CA LEU A 80 -4.86 3.73 8.63
C LEU A 80 -4.36 2.84 7.50
N VAL A 81 -3.67 3.44 6.54
CA VAL A 81 -2.85 2.72 5.57
C VAL A 81 -1.41 2.95 5.93
N LYS A 82 -0.71 1.86 6.27
CA LYS A 82 0.67 1.92 6.72
C LYS A 82 1.59 2.16 5.53
N LEU A 83 2.54 3.07 5.69
CA LEU A 83 3.58 3.30 4.69
C LEU A 83 4.75 2.38 5.03
N ASP A 84 5.40 1.85 4.00
CA ASP A 84 6.53 0.97 4.22
C ASP A 84 7.71 1.71 4.86
N LYS A 85 8.69 0.94 5.35
CA LYS A 85 9.86 1.51 6.02
C LYS A 85 10.65 2.46 5.11
N GLU A 86 10.77 2.15 3.82
CA GLU A 86 11.51 2.96 2.85
C GLU A 86 10.84 4.32 2.58
N SER A 87 9.52 4.40 2.75
CA SER A 87 8.72 5.62 2.59
C SER A 87 8.96 6.64 3.71
N THR A 88 9.49 6.20 4.85
CA THR A 88 9.74 7.06 6.01
C THR A 88 10.58 8.28 5.65
N SER A 89 11.68 8.09 4.90
CA SER A 89 12.55 9.21 4.51
C SER A 89 11.83 10.20 3.59
N LYS A 90 10.92 9.73 2.72
CA LYS A 90 10.12 10.58 1.82
C LYS A 90 9.13 11.43 2.59
N VAL A 91 8.49 10.87 3.62
CA VAL A 91 7.60 11.61 4.52
C VAL A 91 8.38 12.68 5.29
N VAL A 92 9.53 12.33 5.86
CA VAL A 92 10.38 13.28 6.59
C VAL A 92 10.85 14.41 5.66
N GLU A 93 11.32 14.08 4.46
CA GLU A 93 11.72 15.08 3.46
C GLU A 93 10.56 16.02 3.10
N PHE A 94 9.36 15.47 2.88
CA PHE A 94 8.16 16.25 2.59
C PHE A 94 7.81 17.19 3.76
N LEU A 95 7.72 16.68 4.98
CA LEU A 95 7.30 17.45 6.17
C LEU A 95 8.33 18.50 6.60
N ASN A 96 9.60 18.38 6.19
CA ASN A 96 10.61 19.41 6.46
C ASN A 96 10.44 20.65 5.56
N LYS A 97 9.65 20.59 4.48
CA LYS A 97 9.35 21.78 3.67
C LYS A 97 8.54 22.77 4.48
N GLU A 98 8.77 24.07 4.31
CA GLU A 98 8.08 25.10 5.10
C GLU A 98 6.56 25.09 4.88
N ASP A 99 6.15 24.90 3.63
CA ASP A 99 4.77 24.93 3.14
C ASP A 99 4.05 23.57 3.18
N SER A 100 4.73 22.50 3.61
CA SER A 100 4.09 21.18 3.75
C SER A 100 3.12 21.15 4.93
N THR A 101 2.02 20.43 4.77
CA THR A 101 1.08 20.12 5.85
C THR A 101 0.98 18.62 6.09
N LEU A 102 0.33 18.20 7.17
CA LEU A 102 0.03 16.77 7.40
C LEU A 102 -1.08 16.27 6.47
N GLN A 103 -1.91 17.17 5.93
CA GLN A 103 -2.95 16.84 4.95
C GLN A 103 -2.29 16.71 3.59
N ALA A 104 -2.28 15.48 3.08
CA ALA A 104 -1.49 15.15 1.91
C ALA A 104 -2.23 14.20 0.95
N VAL A 105 -1.79 14.26 -0.30
CA VAL A 105 -2.04 13.24 -1.31
C VAL A 105 -0.78 12.39 -1.42
N VAL A 106 -0.91 11.11 -1.13
CA VAL A 106 0.16 10.11 -1.21
C VAL A 106 -0.15 9.16 -2.35
N THR A 107 0.75 9.08 -3.32
CA THR A 107 0.66 8.08 -4.41
C THR A 107 1.77 7.07 -4.24
N GLY A 108 1.47 5.78 -4.42
CA GLY A 108 2.44 4.72 -4.23
C GLY A 108 2.00 3.37 -4.78
N ASN A 109 2.90 2.41 -4.71
CA ASN A 109 2.63 1.03 -5.08
C ASN A 109 2.16 0.26 -3.84
N LYS A 110 1.01 -0.40 -3.93
CA LYS A 110 0.54 -1.29 -2.87
C LYS A 110 1.36 -2.57 -2.86
N VAL A 111 1.94 -2.89 -1.70
CA VAL A 111 2.74 -4.08 -1.47
C VAL A 111 2.19 -4.79 -0.23
N GLY A 112 1.26 -5.72 -0.45
CA GLY A 112 0.53 -6.38 0.64
C GLY A 112 -0.40 -5.40 1.35
N GLU A 113 -0.17 -5.16 2.63
CA GLU A 113 -0.94 -4.23 3.47
C GLU A 113 -0.28 -2.85 3.61
N GLU A 114 0.93 -2.68 3.08
CA GLU A 114 1.69 -1.43 3.14
C GLU A 114 1.73 -0.74 1.77
N LEU A 115 1.93 0.58 1.79
CA LEU A 115 2.11 1.39 0.60
C LEU A 115 3.57 1.82 0.48
N ASN A 116 4.22 1.47 -0.64
CA ASN A 116 5.50 2.02 -1.04
C ASN A 116 5.27 3.37 -1.72
N VAL A 117 5.56 4.46 -1.01
CA VAL A 117 5.27 5.82 -1.47
C VAL A 117 6.15 6.19 -2.65
N ALA A 118 5.53 6.65 -3.74
CA ALA A 118 6.19 7.21 -4.90
C ALA A 118 6.26 8.75 -4.83
N SER A 119 5.16 9.42 -4.44
CA SER A 119 5.08 10.87 -4.29
C SER A 119 4.19 11.31 -3.13
N ILE A 120 4.46 12.52 -2.60
CA ILE A 120 3.68 13.17 -1.56
C ILE A 120 3.50 14.65 -1.93
N GLU A 121 2.27 15.12 -1.89
CA GLU A 121 1.89 16.50 -2.20
C GLU A 121 0.90 17.02 -1.15
N ASN A 122 0.83 18.34 -0.97
CA ASN A 122 -0.22 18.95 -0.16
C ASN A 122 -1.60 18.65 -0.78
N GLN A 123 -2.63 18.48 0.06
CA GLN A 123 -4.00 18.17 -0.38
C GLN A 123 -4.78 19.31 -1.02
#